data_AF-A0A955U3S5-F1
#
_entry.id   AF-A0A955U3S5-F1
#
_cell.length_a   1.000
_cell.length_b   1.000
_cell.length_c   1.000
_cell.angle_alpha   90.00
_cell.angle_beta   90.00
_cell.angle_gamma   90.00
#
_symmetry.space_group_name_H-M   'P 1'
#
loop_
_entity.id
_entity.type
_entity.pdbx_description
1 polymer ?
#
loop_
_entity_poly.entity_id
_entity_poly.type
_entity_poly.pdbx_seq_one_letter_code
_entity_poly.pdbx_strand_id
1 'polypeptide(L)'
;MLTRQTPTIERPPPAYEPPTLALGPAGAGNAAAQDQLAASMAAEPQQQGLLDGFLDLIGYGPEDLARAKLEDQFVVSDEPVEGERAPNHLTEEEFQEVVELYMAIEAGETDIVIDAEGSDLDPGEFREKVMADLARIMTTKAGRAMLKELAYGTEDGKHFETVIRDLGLDPAEAGTTAEDGAGAVDGTGADAVVSYVPGADADLGFEVVPSDVALFHELVHAHHMVEGKIPGHVDPKTGAVKIEPPPLYTGEKDDLDPAANAEEYATVGLCGRGGRYTENGYREERAQVEGVKAKRRTSYLGTRADTDPYLRECHTREERAHPPK
;
A
#
# COMPACT_ATOMS: atom_id res chain seq x y z
N MET A 1 0.94 19.51 53.14
CA MET A 1 0.40 20.23 51.97
C MET A 1 1.29 19.90 50.79
N LEU A 2 0.86 19.00 49.91
CA LEU A 2 1.59 18.61 48.70
C LEU A 2 1.02 19.40 47.53
N THR A 3 1.82 20.30 46.97
CA THR A 3 1.51 21.08 45.78
C THR A 3 1.53 20.18 44.55
N ARG A 4 0.38 20.02 43.90
CA ARG A 4 0.27 19.36 42.59
C ARG A 4 0.93 20.26 41.54
N GLN A 5 1.95 19.75 40.85
CA GLN A 5 2.44 20.34 39.61
C GLN A 5 1.49 19.94 38.47
N THR A 6 0.89 20.93 37.81
CA THR A 6 0.19 20.75 36.55
C THR A 6 1.21 20.49 35.43
N PRO A 7 1.01 19.47 34.58
CA PRO A 7 1.87 19.23 33.43
C PRO A 7 1.71 20.38 32.42
N THR A 8 2.85 20.86 31.90
CA THR A 8 2.90 21.77 30.77
C THR A 8 2.57 20.98 29.51
N ILE A 9 1.45 21.31 28.87
CA ILE A 9 1.11 20.78 27.54
C ILE A 9 1.95 21.58 26.53
N GLU A 10 2.93 20.94 25.90
CA GLU A 10 3.64 21.52 24.77
C GLU A 10 2.68 21.66 23.59
N ARG A 11 2.71 22.82 22.94
CA ARG A 11 1.92 23.08 21.74
C ARG A 11 2.46 22.23 20.58
N PRO A 12 1.60 21.68 19.72
CA PRO A 12 2.05 21.04 18.49
C PRO A 12 2.82 22.05 17.62
N PRO A 13 3.77 21.58 16.79
CA PRO A 13 4.46 22.44 15.83
C PRO A 13 3.44 23.10 14.89
N PRO A 14 3.74 24.30 14.35
CA PRO A 14 2.88 24.94 13.37
C PRO A 14 2.74 24.05 12.13
N ALA A 15 1.55 24.06 11.53
CA ALA A 15 1.32 23.43 10.23
C ALA A 15 2.31 23.95 9.19
N TYR A 16 2.82 23.05 8.36
CA TYR A 16 3.68 23.39 7.23
C TYR A 16 2.88 24.24 6.22
N GLU A 17 3.29 25.50 6.04
CA GLU A 17 2.79 26.35 4.95
C GLU A 17 3.73 26.17 3.75
N PRO A 18 3.27 25.60 2.62
CA PRO A 18 4.12 25.47 1.44
C PRO A 18 4.47 26.87 0.89
N PRO A 19 5.69 27.04 0.35
CA PRO A 19 6.09 28.30 -0.26
C PRO A 19 5.16 28.65 -1.43
N THR A 20 4.64 29.88 -1.44
CA THR A 20 3.83 30.39 -2.55
C THR A 20 4.70 30.54 -3.80
N LEU A 21 4.68 29.55 -4.68
CA LEU A 21 5.33 29.61 -5.99
C LEU A 21 4.53 30.54 -6.91
N ALA A 22 5.17 31.62 -7.35
CA ALA A 22 4.63 32.51 -8.35
C ALA A 22 4.61 31.78 -9.71
N LEU A 23 3.44 31.28 -10.10
CA LEU A 23 3.19 30.70 -11.42
C LEU A 23 3.44 31.77 -12.51
N GLY A 24 4.48 31.54 -13.33
CA GLY A 24 4.68 32.22 -14.59
C GLY A 24 3.63 31.79 -15.64
N PRO A 25 3.50 32.51 -16.76
CA PRO A 25 2.44 32.25 -17.75
C PRO A 25 2.59 30.85 -18.36
N ALA A 26 1.51 30.06 -18.27
CA ALA A 26 1.37 28.75 -18.88
C ALA A 26 1.67 28.82 -20.39
N GLY A 27 2.77 28.18 -20.81
CA GLY A 27 3.12 28.02 -22.21
C GLY A 27 2.28 26.90 -22.83
N ALA A 28 1.71 27.16 -24.01
CA ALA A 28 1.09 26.14 -24.83
C ALA A 28 2.13 25.06 -25.21
N GLY A 29 2.03 23.90 -24.57
CA GLY A 29 2.88 22.73 -24.79
C GLY A 29 2.74 22.18 -26.20
N ASN A 30 3.88 21.81 -26.77
CA ASN A 30 4.06 21.33 -28.13
C ASN A 30 3.69 19.83 -28.18
N ALA A 31 2.56 19.46 -28.77
CA ALA A 31 2.09 18.06 -28.85
C ALA A 31 3.14 17.08 -29.44
N ALA A 32 4.07 17.57 -30.26
CA ALA A 32 5.17 16.79 -30.82
C ALA A 32 6.25 16.38 -29.78
N ALA A 33 6.38 17.09 -28.66
CA ALA A 33 7.29 16.72 -27.58
C ALA A 33 6.70 15.60 -26.71
N GLN A 34 5.38 15.64 -26.49
CA GLN A 34 4.65 14.59 -25.76
C GLN A 34 4.68 13.25 -26.54
N ASP A 35 4.49 13.28 -27.87
CA ASP A 35 4.59 12.07 -28.71
C ASP A 35 6.01 11.46 -28.69
N GLN A 36 7.06 12.28 -28.61
CA GLN A 36 8.44 11.78 -28.51
C GLN A 36 8.75 11.21 -27.12
N LEU A 37 8.18 11.80 -26.07
CA LEU A 37 8.30 11.28 -24.71
C LEU A 37 7.63 9.89 -24.61
N ALA A 38 6.38 9.77 -25.06
CA ALA A 38 5.65 8.50 -25.08
C ALA A 38 6.37 7.42 -25.93
N ALA A 39 6.94 7.80 -27.08
CA ALA A 39 7.73 6.87 -27.90
C ALA A 39 9.07 6.47 -27.25
N SER A 40 9.68 7.34 -26.43
CA SER A 40 10.92 7.06 -25.70
C SER A 40 10.71 6.19 -24.45
N MET A 41 9.55 6.30 -23.80
CA MET A 41 9.19 5.46 -22.65
C MET A 41 8.91 3.99 -23.04
N ALA A 42 8.75 3.71 -24.34
CA ALA A 42 8.60 2.35 -24.87
C ALA A 42 9.94 1.67 -25.24
N ALA A 43 11.09 2.27 -24.92
CA ALA A 43 12.41 1.75 -25.26
C ALA A 43 12.88 0.61 -24.32
N GLU A 44 13.80 -0.23 -24.81
CA GLU A 44 14.37 -1.35 -24.04
C GLU A 44 15.12 -0.90 -22.77
N PRO A 45 15.20 -1.75 -21.72
CA PRO A 45 15.73 -1.36 -20.39
C PRO A 45 17.14 -0.77 -20.40
N GLN A 46 17.99 -1.16 -21.36
CA GLN A 46 19.36 -0.66 -21.46
C GLN A 46 19.47 0.81 -21.93
N GLN A 47 18.37 1.45 -22.37
CA GLN A 47 18.35 2.86 -22.79
C GLN A 47 17.73 3.81 -21.77
N GLN A 48 17.09 3.31 -20.70
CA GLN A 48 16.39 4.17 -19.73
C GLN A 48 17.33 5.03 -18.88
N GLY A 49 18.46 4.51 -18.42
CA GLY A 49 19.46 5.32 -17.71
C GLY A 49 20.06 6.45 -18.56
N LEU A 50 20.00 6.33 -19.90
CA LEU A 50 20.39 7.38 -20.84
C LEU A 50 19.24 8.38 -21.09
N LEU A 51 17.99 7.93 -20.95
CA LEU A 51 16.80 8.77 -21.05
C LEU A 51 16.60 9.63 -19.80
N ASP A 52 16.78 9.11 -18.59
CA ASP A 52 16.70 9.93 -17.37
C ASP A 52 17.72 11.08 -17.40
N GLY A 53 18.96 10.77 -17.80
CA GLY A 53 19.99 11.79 -18.01
C GLY A 53 19.73 12.73 -19.20
N PHE A 54 18.92 12.32 -20.18
CA PHE A 54 18.53 13.16 -21.32
C PHE A 54 17.32 14.04 -21.01
N LEU A 55 16.36 13.55 -20.23
CA LEU A 55 15.17 14.30 -19.80
C LEU A 55 15.55 15.45 -18.87
N ASP A 56 16.50 15.21 -17.96
CA ASP A 56 17.12 16.26 -17.14
C ASP A 56 17.85 17.29 -18.03
N LEU A 57 18.48 16.85 -19.12
CA LEU A 57 19.15 17.73 -20.09
C LEU A 57 18.18 18.59 -20.92
N ILE A 58 16.98 18.10 -21.22
CA ILE A 58 15.93 18.86 -21.93
C ILE A 58 15.00 19.64 -21.00
N GLY A 59 15.25 19.62 -19.69
CA GLY A 59 14.63 20.51 -18.70
C GLY A 59 13.31 20.03 -18.11
N TYR A 60 13.00 18.74 -18.16
CA TYR A 60 11.89 18.16 -17.41
C TYR A 60 12.32 17.98 -15.95
N GLY A 61 11.58 18.58 -15.01
CA GLY A 61 11.84 18.38 -13.60
C GLY A 61 11.36 17.00 -13.12
N PRO A 62 11.79 16.55 -11.92
CA PRO A 62 11.28 15.32 -11.31
C PRO A 62 9.75 15.27 -11.21
N GLU A 63 9.12 16.42 -10.98
CA GLU A 63 7.66 16.56 -10.93
C GLU A 63 6.99 16.29 -12.27
N ASP A 64 7.54 16.82 -13.38
CA ASP A 64 6.98 16.58 -14.71
C ASP A 64 7.09 15.10 -15.10
N LEU A 65 8.18 14.43 -14.68
CA LEU A 65 8.38 13.00 -14.90
C LEU A 65 7.40 12.15 -14.08
N ALA A 66 7.24 12.46 -12.79
CA ALA A 66 6.27 11.78 -11.93
C ALA A 66 4.84 11.98 -12.44
N ARG A 67 4.49 13.20 -12.83
CA ARG A 67 3.21 13.53 -13.47
C ARG A 67 3.00 12.72 -14.74
N ALA A 68 3.99 12.65 -15.63
CA ALA A 68 3.88 11.86 -16.87
C ALA A 68 3.70 10.36 -16.61
N LYS A 69 4.36 9.79 -15.59
CA LYS A 69 4.19 8.37 -15.19
C LYS A 69 2.78 8.08 -14.64
N LEU A 70 2.12 9.08 -14.07
CA LEU A 70 0.82 8.94 -13.41
C LEU A 70 -0.36 9.36 -14.30
N GLU A 71 -0.19 10.33 -15.19
CA GLU A 71 -1.27 11.00 -15.93
C GLU A 71 -2.22 10.02 -16.64
N ASP A 72 -1.67 8.99 -17.29
CA ASP A 72 -2.46 7.98 -18.02
C ASP A 72 -3.34 7.10 -17.10
N GLN A 73 -3.13 7.15 -15.79
CA GLN A 73 -3.84 6.33 -14.80
C GLN A 73 -4.99 7.09 -14.12
N PHE A 74 -5.05 8.42 -14.27
CA PHE A 74 -6.02 9.28 -13.60
C PHE A 74 -6.88 10.07 -14.60
N VAL A 75 -8.10 10.38 -14.17
CA VAL A 75 -8.95 11.36 -14.86
C VAL A 75 -8.91 12.64 -14.04
N VAL A 76 -8.13 13.62 -14.50
CA VAL A 76 -7.94 14.89 -13.77
C VAL A 76 -8.90 15.95 -14.32
N SER A 77 -9.82 16.42 -13.48
CA SER A 77 -10.81 17.44 -13.83
C SER A 77 -11.38 18.11 -12.59
N ASP A 78 -11.45 19.44 -12.62
CA ASP A 78 -12.10 20.25 -11.58
C ASP A 78 -13.62 20.38 -11.79
N GLU A 79 -14.13 19.94 -12.94
CA GLU A 79 -15.55 19.98 -13.24
C GLU A 79 -16.33 18.96 -12.38
N PRO A 80 -17.50 19.35 -11.84
CA PRO A 80 -18.35 18.43 -11.11
C PRO A 80 -18.76 17.23 -11.96
N VAL A 81 -18.61 16.03 -11.41
CA VAL A 81 -19.06 14.79 -12.04
C VAL A 81 -20.50 14.51 -11.61
N GLU A 82 -21.34 14.11 -12.57
CA GLU A 82 -22.67 13.61 -12.23
C GLU A 82 -22.55 12.21 -11.60
N GLY A 83 -22.96 12.07 -10.33
CA GLY A 83 -22.91 10.82 -9.59
C GLY A 83 -21.64 10.65 -8.74
N GLU A 84 -21.32 9.40 -8.41
CA GLU A 84 -20.12 9.08 -7.64
C GLU A 84 -18.89 9.10 -8.54
N ARG A 85 -17.84 9.83 -8.13
CA ARG A 85 -16.56 9.85 -8.83
C ARG A 85 -15.89 8.49 -8.73
N ALA A 86 -15.43 7.97 -9.87
CA ALA A 86 -14.56 6.80 -9.90
C ALA A 86 -13.32 7.05 -9.02
N PRO A 87 -12.70 6.01 -8.43
CA PRO A 87 -11.58 6.17 -7.49
C PRO A 87 -10.37 6.94 -8.04
N ASN A 88 -10.13 6.88 -9.35
CA ASN A 88 -9.04 7.56 -10.06
C ASN A 88 -9.45 8.90 -10.70
N HIS A 89 -10.66 9.39 -10.44
CA HIS A 89 -11.07 10.72 -10.90
C HIS A 89 -10.75 11.74 -9.81
N LEU A 90 -9.75 12.60 -10.08
CA LEU A 90 -9.18 13.57 -9.15
C LEU A 90 -9.33 15.01 -9.65
N THR A 91 -9.41 15.97 -8.73
CA THR A 91 -9.19 17.38 -9.06
C THR A 91 -7.70 17.60 -9.32
N GLU A 92 -7.33 18.77 -9.84
CA GLU A 92 -5.91 19.08 -10.02
C GLU A 92 -5.14 19.08 -8.68
N GLU A 93 -5.76 19.60 -7.62
CA GLU A 93 -5.19 19.61 -6.25
C GLU A 93 -5.01 18.18 -5.71
N GLU A 94 -6.04 17.33 -5.83
CA GLU A 94 -5.95 15.93 -5.38
C GLU A 94 -4.89 15.15 -6.18
N PHE A 95 -4.75 15.41 -7.48
CA PHE A 95 -3.72 14.77 -8.30
C PHE A 95 -2.32 15.25 -7.93
N GLN A 96 -2.14 16.53 -7.61
CA GLN A 96 -0.87 17.06 -7.12
C GLN A 96 -0.43 16.36 -5.82
N GLU A 97 -1.35 16.11 -4.88
CA GLU A 97 -1.02 15.33 -3.67
C GLU A 97 -0.51 13.91 -4.00
N VAL A 98 -1.04 13.29 -5.06
CA VAL A 98 -0.56 11.96 -5.52
C VAL A 98 0.83 12.05 -6.12
N VAL A 99 1.09 13.07 -6.95
CA VAL A 99 2.41 13.32 -7.54
C VAL A 99 3.45 13.53 -6.44
N GLU A 100 3.14 14.35 -5.44
CA GLU A 100 4.03 14.62 -4.29
C GLU A 100 4.32 13.35 -3.48
N LEU A 101 3.29 12.55 -3.17
CA LEU A 101 3.48 11.27 -2.48
C LEU A 101 4.34 10.30 -3.28
N TYR A 102 4.08 10.17 -4.59
CA TYR A 102 4.87 9.32 -5.48
C TYR A 102 6.35 9.72 -5.51
N MET A 103 6.61 11.02 -5.67
CA MET A 103 7.98 11.55 -5.68
C MET A 103 8.70 11.35 -4.37
N ALA A 104 8.02 11.60 -3.24
CA ALA A 104 8.61 11.44 -1.91
C ALA A 104 9.03 9.98 -1.67
N ILE A 105 8.20 9.01 -2.07
CA ILE A 105 8.55 7.59 -1.99
C ILE A 105 9.72 7.26 -2.93
N GLU A 106 9.67 7.71 -4.19
CA GLU A 106 10.73 7.46 -5.19
C GLU A 106 12.10 7.98 -4.71
N ALA A 107 12.10 9.18 -4.12
CA ALA A 107 13.28 9.85 -3.56
C ALA A 107 13.75 9.28 -2.21
N GLY A 108 12.96 8.42 -1.56
CA GLY A 108 13.27 7.87 -0.23
C GLY A 108 13.14 8.91 0.90
N GLU A 109 12.20 9.85 0.76
CA GLU A 109 11.91 10.91 1.74
C GLU A 109 10.76 10.54 2.70
N THR A 110 10.33 9.27 2.68
CA THR A 110 9.20 8.75 3.47
C THR A 110 9.62 7.54 4.31
N ASP A 111 8.73 7.07 5.18
CA ASP A 111 8.94 5.84 5.96
C ASP A 111 8.80 4.57 5.08
N ILE A 112 8.40 4.67 3.80
CA ILE A 112 8.43 3.57 2.84
C ILE A 112 9.81 3.54 2.17
N VAL A 113 10.54 2.45 2.38
CA VAL A 113 11.90 2.25 1.84
C VAL A 113 11.89 1.16 0.78
N ILE A 114 12.41 1.45 -0.41
CA ILE A 114 12.57 0.47 -1.49
C ILE A 114 14.01 -0.04 -1.46
N ASP A 115 14.18 -1.29 -1.04
CA ASP A 115 15.48 -1.94 -0.89
C ASP A 115 15.67 -3.05 -1.94
N ALA A 116 16.62 -2.85 -2.84
CA ALA A 116 16.97 -3.81 -3.87
C ALA A 116 18.00 -4.85 -3.39
N GLU A 117 18.48 -4.78 -2.14
CA GLU A 117 19.41 -5.76 -1.60
C GLU A 117 18.80 -7.17 -1.62
N GLY A 118 19.46 -8.09 -2.33
CA GLY A 118 19.01 -9.47 -2.46
C GLY A 118 18.14 -9.76 -3.69
N SER A 119 17.71 -8.75 -4.44
CA SER A 119 16.99 -8.95 -5.69
C SER A 119 17.93 -9.46 -6.80
N ASP A 120 17.39 -10.29 -7.70
CA ASP A 120 18.07 -10.69 -8.94
C ASP A 120 17.99 -9.61 -10.03
N LEU A 121 17.18 -8.56 -9.83
CA LEU A 121 17.04 -7.42 -10.74
C LEU A 121 18.15 -6.39 -10.54
N ASP A 122 18.41 -5.58 -11.56
CA ASP A 122 19.20 -4.36 -11.37
C ASP A 122 18.47 -3.43 -10.37
N PRO A 123 19.16 -2.73 -9.45
CA PRO A 123 18.52 -1.88 -8.46
C PRO A 123 17.60 -0.80 -9.06
N GLY A 124 17.91 -0.28 -10.25
CA GLY A 124 17.06 0.66 -10.97
C GLY A 124 15.79 -0.01 -11.49
N GLU A 125 15.93 -1.19 -12.10
CA GLU A 125 14.79 -1.98 -12.60
C GLU A 125 13.86 -2.45 -11.48
N PHE A 126 14.42 -2.89 -10.35
CA PHE A 126 13.65 -3.24 -9.15
C PHE A 126 12.82 -2.05 -8.69
N ARG A 127 13.47 -0.88 -8.50
CA ARG A 127 12.81 0.34 -8.06
C ARG A 127 11.71 0.77 -9.03
N GLU A 128 11.99 0.77 -10.33
CA GLU A 128 11.01 1.14 -11.36
C GLU A 128 9.76 0.25 -11.29
N LYS A 129 9.94 -1.07 -11.18
CA LYS A 129 8.81 -2.01 -11.10
C LYS A 129 8.01 -1.84 -9.81
N VAL A 130 8.67 -1.63 -8.67
CA VAL A 130 7.98 -1.32 -7.40
C VAL A 130 7.17 -0.04 -7.53
N MET A 131 7.77 1.02 -8.08
CA MET A 131 7.07 2.29 -8.28
C MET A 131 5.90 2.17 -9.27
N ALA A 132 5.98 1.29 -10.27
CA ALA A 132 4.87 1.01 -11.17
C ALA A 132 3.70 0.30 -10.46
N ASP A 133 3.99 -0.64 -9.55
CA ASP A 133 2.97 -1.27 -8.70
C ASP A 133 2.34 -0.27 -7.72
N LEU A 134 3.15 0.58 -7.08
CA LEU A 134 2.66 1.66 -6.20
C LEU A 134 1.79 2.67 -6.96
N ALA A 135 2.16 3.06 -8.19
CA ALA A 135 1.34 3.93 -9.02
C ALA A 135 -0.04 3.33 -9.31
N ARG A 136 -0.10 2.02 -9.63
CA ARG A 136 -1.37 1.30 -9.79
C ARG A 136 -2.18 1.30 -8.51
N ILE A 137 -1.55 1.09 -7.35
CA ILE A 137 -2.22 1.14 -6.04
C ILE A 137 -2.84 2.54 -5.80
N MET A 138 -2.10 3.62 -6.13
CA MET A 138 -2.56 5.01 -5.97
C MET A 138 -3.77 5.38 -6.83
N THR A 139 -4.15 4.58 -7.84
CA THR A 139 -5.39 4.81 -8.60
C THR A 139 -6.66 4.65 -7.75
N THR A 140 -6.54 3.96 -6.61
CA THR A 140 -7.64 3.68 -5.68
C THR A 140 -7.62 4.63 -4.47
N LYS A 141 -8.79 4.93 -3.88
CA LYS A 141 -8.89 5.77 -2.67
C LYS A 141 -8.23 5.06 -1.49
N ALA A 142 -8.50 3.76 -1.33
CA ALA A 142 -7.89 2.93 -0.29
C ALA A 142 -6.36 2.90 -0.42
N GLY A 143 -5.84 2.72 -1.64
CA GLY A 143 -4.40 2.73 -1.92
C GLY A 143 -3.71 4.04 -1.54
N ARG A 144 -4.25 5.19 -1.97
CA ARG A 144 -3.66 6.50 -1.60
C ARG A 144 -3.66 6.74 -0.10
N ALA A 145 -4.78 6.45 0.57
CA ALA A 145 -4.91 6.69 2.00
C ALA A 145 -3.94 5.80 2.81
N MET A 146 -3.86 4.51 2.48
CA MET A 146 -2.94 3.58 3.14
C MET A 146 -1.47 3.95 2.88
N LEU A 147 -1.09 4.25 1.63
CA LEU A 147 0.28 4.66 1.31
C LEU A 147 0.67 5.96 2.01
N LYS A 148 -0.26 6.91 2.16
CA LYS A 148 -0.01 8.15 2.93
C LYS A 148 0.25 7.87 4.41
N GLU A 149 -0.51 6.95 5.01
CA GLU A 149 -0.30 6.54 6.41
C GLU A 149 0.99 5.74 6.61
N LEU A 150 1.37 4.89 5.66
CA LEU A 150 2.66 4.18 5.71
C LEU A 150 3.85 5.11 5.43
N ALA A 151 3.69 6.13 4.59
CA ALA A 151 4.76 7.05 4.21
C ALA A 151 5.06 8.13 5.27
N TYR A 152 4.02 8.62 5.95
CA TYR A 152 4.11 9.77 6.86
C TYR A 152 3.59 9.49 8.26
N GLY A 153 3.38 8.22 8.60
CA GLY A 153 2.87 7.79 9.89
C GLY A 153 1.33 7.73 9.99
N THR A 154 0.87 6.98 10.99
CA THR A 154 -0.55 6.69 11.23
C THR A 154 -1.31 7.89 11.81
N GLU A 155 -2.64 7.82 11.88
CA GLU A 155 -3.49 8.87 12.48
C GLU A 155 -3.11 9.21 13.94
N ASP A 156 -2.55 8.25 14.67
CA ASP A 156 -2.07 8.44 16.05
C ASP A 156 -0.65 9.05 16.12
N GLY A 157 -0.07 9.41 14.97
CA GLY A 157 1.25 10.04 14.84
C GLY A 157 2.43 9.08 15.00
N LYS A 158 2.19 7.77 14.85
CA LYS A 158 3.26 6.76 14.91
C LYS A 158 3.95 6.63 13.56
N HIS A 159 5.28 6.62 13.59
CA HIS A 159 6.16 6.41 12.44
C HIS A 159 6.91 5.10 12.61
N PHE A 160 6.84 4.26 11.59
CA PHE A 160 7.54 2.98 11.50
C PHE A 160 7.92 2.74 10.05
N GLU A 161 9.13 2.25 9.84
CA GLU A 161 9.66 1.97 8.52
C GLU A 161 8.92 0.77 7.89
N THR A 162 8.57 0.90 6.61
CA THR A 162 8.08 -0.21 5.79
C THR A 162 9.07 -0.45 4.66
N VAL A 163 9.89 -1.49 4.80
CA VAL A 163 10.87 -1.88 3.78
C VAL A 163 10.22 -2.79 2.76
N ILE A 164 10.27 -2.43 1.49
CA ILE A 164 9.84 -3.24 0.35
C ILE A 164 11.09 -3.81 -0.32
N ARG A 165 11.22 -5.14 -0.35
CA ARG A 165 12.34 -5.85 -0.97
C ARG A 165 11.92 -7.07 -1.77
N ASP A 166 12.83 -7.56 -2.60
CA ASP A 166 12.70 -8.86 -3.28
C ASP A 166 13.72 -9.83 -2.70
N LEU A 167 13.24 -11.00 -2.27
CA LEU A 167 14.05 -12.05 -1.67
C LEU A 167 14.31 -13.21 -2.66
N GLY A 168 14.13 -12.99 -3.96
CA GLY A 168 14.27 -14.01 -5.01
C GLY A 168 13.19 -15.09 -4.92
N LEU A 169 12.01 -14.71 -4.44
CA LEU A 169 10.92 -15.63 -4.12
C LEU A 169 10.13 -16.02 -5.37
N ASP A 170 9.34 -17.09 -5.26
CA ASP A 170 8.22 -17.28 -6.19
C ASP A 170 7.23 -16.11 -5.99
N PRO A 171 6.64 -15.52 -7.04
CA PRO A 171 5.62 -14.48 -6.87
C PRO A 171 4.45 -14.90 -5.95
N ALA A 172 4.16 -16.21 -5.83
CA ALA A 172 3.18 -16.76 -4.90
C ALA A 172 3.62 -16.81 -3.43
N GLU A 173 4.89 -16.51 -3.14
CA GLU A 173 5.50 -16.51 -1.80
C GLU A 173 5.69 -15.09 -1.24
N ALA A 174 4.95 -14.09 -1.75
CA ALA A 174 4.90 -12.78 -1.14
C ALA A 174 4.53 -12.89 0.36
N GLY A 175 5.08 -11.99 1.17
CA GLY A 175 4.89 -12.04 2.61
C GLY A 175 5.42 -10.82 3.34
N THR A 176 4.93 -10.62 4.56
CA THR A 176 5.30 -9.50 5.42
C THR A 176 5.74 -9.97 6.79
N THR A 177 6.80 -9.36 7.34
CA THR A 177 7.31 -9.64 8.69
C THR A 177 7.52 -8.38 9.50
N ALA A 178 7.21 -8.42 10.80
CA ALA A 178 7.55 -7.32 11.72
C ALA A 178 8.97 -7.49 12.27
N GLU A 179 9.71 -6.38 12.44
CA GLU A 179 11.00 -6.40 13.15
C GLU A 179 10.83 -6.63 14.66
N ASP A 180 9.79 -6.01 15.24
CA ASP A 180 9.36 -6.24 16.62
C ASP A 180 7.96 -6.89 16.64
N GLY A 181 7.95 -8.22 16.78
CA GLY A 181 6.70 -8.97 16.89
C GLY A 181 5.84 -8.55 18.10
N ALA A 182 6.42 -8.03 19.18
CA ALA A 182 5.66 -7.62 20.36
C ALA A 182 4.89 -6.34 20.05
N GLY A 183 5.59 -5.38 19.45
CA GLY A 183 4.99 -4.11 19.05
C GLY A 183 3.89 -4.28 18.02
N ALA A 184 4.04 -5.25 17.10
CA ALA A 184 3.04 -5.57 16.09
C ALA A 184 1.69 -6.07 16.66
N VAL A 185 1.64 -6.57 17.92
CA VAL A 185 0.43 -7.17 18.51
C VAL A 185 -0.08 -6.46 19.77
N ASP A 186 0.72 -5.59 20.40
CA ASP A 186 0.39 -4.96 21.69
C ASP A 186 -0.13 -3.52 21.57
N GLY A 187 -0.33 -3.05 20.34
CA GLY A 187 -0.79 -1.71 20.03
C GLY A 187 0.29 -0.63 20.09
N THR A 188 1.57 -0.97 20.23
CA THR A 188 2.66 0.02 20.12
C THR A 188 3.08 0.26 18.67
N GLY A 189 3.03 -0.77 17.83
CA GLY A 189 3.45 -0.73 16.43
C GLY A 189 4.87 -1.27 16.25
N ALA A 190 5.22 -1.62 15.01
CA ALA A 190 6.56 -2.10 14.66
C ALA A 190 6.91 -1.77 13.21
N ASP A 191 8.21 -1.67 12.94
CA ASP A 191 8.73 -1.66 11.56
C ASP A 191 8.35 -2.96 10.85
N ALA A 192 8.06 -2.85 9.57
CA ALA A 192 7.58 -3.94 8.74
C ALA A 192 8.50 -4.13 7.54
N VAL A 193 8.65 -5.40 7.13
CA VAL A 193 9.34 -5.75 5.90
C VAL A 193 8.43 -6.57 5.00
N VAL A 194 8.13 -6.00 3.84
CA VAL A 194 7.38 -6.59 2.76
C VAL A 194 8.35 -7.22 1.76
N SER A 195 8.16 -8.51 1.49
CA SER A 195 8.85 -9.25 0.45
C SER A 195 7.88 -9.69 -0.64
N TYR A 196 8.17 -9.36 -1.89
CA TYR A 196 7.37 -9.78 -3.06
C TYR A 196 8.19 -9.68 -4.35
N VAL A 197 7.62 -10.12 -5.48
CA VAL A 197 8.26 -10.04 -6.81
C VAL A 197 7.58 -8.95 -7.65
N PRO A 198 8.21 -7.78 -7.86
CA PRO A 198 7.60 -6.66 -8.58
C PRO A 198 7.30 -6.97 -10.04
N GLY A 199 6.12 -6.56 -10.51
CA GLY A 199 5.69 -6.74 -11.90
C GLY A 199 5.47 -8.18 -12.35
N ALA A 200 5.54 -9.17 -11.45
CA ALA A 200 5.24 -10.57 -11.75
C ALA A 200 3.92 -10.99 -11.07
N ASP A 201 2.97 -11.46 -11.86
CA ASP A 201 1.71 -11.98 -11.34
C ASP A 201 1.96 -13.28 -10.55
N ALA A 202 1.28 -13.43 -9.42
CA ALA A 202 1.32 -14.64 -8.59
C ALA A 202 0.29 -15.66 -9.08
N ASP A 203 0.75 -16.85 -9.50
CA ASP A 203 -0.14 -17.97 -9.83
C ASP A 203 -0.34 -18.87 -8.60
N LEU A 204 -1.51 -18.74 -7.96
CA LEU A 204 -1.88 -19.54 -6.78
C LEU A 204 -2.47 -20.91 -7.16
N GLY A 205 -2.44 -21.29 -8.44
CA GLY A 205 -3.04 -22.52 -8.99
C GLY A 205 -4.56 -22.48 -9.15
N PHE A 206 -5.25 -21.55 -8.50
CA PHE A 206 -6.70 -21.30 -8.64
C PHE A 206 -7.04 -19.86 -9.06
N GLU A 207 -6.08 -18.94 -8.97
CA GLU A 207 -6.19 -17.54 -9.35
C GLU A 207 -4.80 -17.03 -9.74
N VAL A 208 -4.74 -16.21 -10.79
CA VAL A 208 -3.59 -15.37 -11.09
C VAL A 208 -3.85 -13.99 -10.48
N VAL A 209 -2.98 -13.58 -9.57
CA VAL A 209 -3.07 -12.35 -8.80
C VAL A 209 -2.08 -11.33 -9.36
N PRO A 210 -2.54 -10.16 -9.84
CA PRO A 210 -1.64 -9.11 -10.29
C PRO A 210 -0.65 -8.67 -9.22
N SER A 211 0.57 -8.28 -9.62
CA SER A 211 1.63 -7.86 -8.69
C SER A 211 1.21 -6.70 -7.77
N ASP A 212 0.45 -5.72 -8.27
CA ASP A 212 -0.09 -4.60 -7.50
C ASP A 212 -1.07 -5.07 -6.42
N VAL A 213 -1.83 -6.13 -6.70
CA VAL A 213 -2.76 -6.72 -5.73
C VAL A 213 -2.02 -7.54 -4.67
N ALA A 214 -0.98 -8.27 -5.06
CA ALA A 214 -0.11 -8.98 -4.12
C ALA A 214 0.61 -7.98 -3.19
N LEU A 215 1.20 -6.93 -3.76
CA LEU A 215 1.84 -5.87 -2.97
C LEU A 215 0.84 -5.18 -2.03
N PHE A 216 -0.36 -4.83 -2.50
CA PHE A 216 -1.37 -4.22 -1.64
C PHE A 216 -1.75 -5.12 -0.46
N HIS A 217 -1.89 -6.43 -0.69
CA HIS A 217 -2.16 -7.40 0.36
C HIS A 217 -1.08 -7.35 1.45
N GLU A 218 0.19 -7.40 1.06
CA GLU A 218 1.31 -7.31 2.00
C GLU A 218 1.39 -5.96 2.71
N LEU A 219 1.09 -4.85 2.03
CA LEU A 219 1.06 -3.52 2.66
C LEU A 219 -0.07 -3.38 3.70
N VAL A 220 -1.17 -4.12 3.57
CA VAL A 220 -2.21 -4.17 4.61
C VAL A 220 -1.68 -4.87 5.86
N HIS A 221 -0.91 -5.96 5.72
CA HIS A 221 -0.20 -6.56 6.85
C HIS A 221 0.78 -5.57 7.50
N ALA A 222 1.59 -4.88 6.68
CA ALA A 222 2.53 -3.88 7.18
C ALA A 222 1.80 -2.77 7.96
N HIS A 223 0.65 -2.30 7.44
CA HIS A 223 -0.20 -1.32 8.13
C HIS A 223 -0.70 -1.83 9.48
N HIS A 224 -1.21 -3.06 9.55
CA HIS A 224 -1.61 -3.66 10.83
C HIS A 224 -0.43 -3.78 11.81
N MET A 225 0.79 -4.09 11.33
CA MET A 225 2.00 -4.14 12.16
C MET A 225 2.39 -2.77 12.70
N VAL A 226 2.40 -1.73 11.85
CA VAL A 226 2.66 -0.32 12.21
C VAL A 226 1.65 0.18 13.25
N GLU A 227 0.40 -0.25 13.16
CA GLU A 227 -0.64 0.09 14.14
C GLU A 227 -0.55 -0.74 15.44
N GLY A 228 0.16 -1.86 15.42
CA GLY A 228 0.22 -2.82 16.52
C GLY A 228 -1.08 -3.63 16.67
N LYS A 229 -1.78 -3.89 15.57
CA LYS A 229 -3.11 -4.51 15.53
C LYS A 229 -3.12 -5.95 15.01
N ILE A 230 -1.95 -6.56 14.78
CA ILE A 230 -1.88 -7.97 14.39
C ILE A 230 -2.52 -8.82 15.49
N PRO A 231 -3.44 -9.75 15.16
CA PRO A 231 -3.97 -10.72 16.10
C PRO A 231 -2.85 -11.55 16.73
N GLY A 232 -2.65 -11.40 18.05
CA GLY A 232 -1.64 -12.16 18.77
C GLY A 232 -1.67 -11.90 20.26
N HIS A 233 -0.75 -12.55 20.99
CA HIS A 233 -0.58 -12.32 22.42
C HIS A 233 0.89 -12.29 22.82
N VAL A 234 1.29 -11.25 23.55
CA VAL A 234 2.56 -11.21 24.28
C VAL A 234 2.36 -11.86 25.64
N ASP A 235 3.08 -12.95 25.91
CA ASP A 235 3.08 -13.57 27.24
C ASP A 235 3.70 -12.60 28.26
N PRO A 236 2.93 -12.11 29.25
CA PRO A 236 3.39 -11.09 30.18
C PRO A 236 4.50 -11.57 31.13
N LYS A 237 4.75 -12.89 31.22
CA LYS A 237 5.79 -13.46 32.09
C LYS A 237 7.11 -13.63 31.38
N THR A 238 7.07 -13.95 30.09
CA THR A 238 8.27 -14.29 29.30
C THR A 238 8.63 -13.19 28.31
N GLY A 239 7.70 -12.29 27.99
CA GLY A 239 7.82 -11.37 26.86
C GLY A 239 7.75 -12.11 25.50
N ALA A 240 7.47 -13.41 25.50
CA ALA A 240 7.40 -14.18 24.27
C ALA A 240 6.16 -13.75 23.49
N VAL A 241 6.39 -13.32 22.26
CA VAL A 241 5.33 -13.03 21.32
C VAL A 241 4.84 -14.35 20.76
N LYS A 242 3.59 -14.67 21.05
CA LYS A 242 2.88 -15.69 20.30
C LYS A 242 2.06 -14.97 19.24
N ILE A 243 2.72 -14.66 18.13
CA ILE A 243 2.03 -14.44 16.87
C ILE A 243 1.43 -15.81 16.53
N GLU A 244 0.14 -15.89 16.28
CA GLU A 244 -0.44 -17.09 15.69
C GLU A 244 0.10 -17.11 14.26
N PRO A 245 1.15 -17.90 13.94
CA PRO A 245 1.81 -17.77 12.66
C PRO A 245 0.78 -18.10 11.58
N PRO A 246 0.72 -17.39 10.44
CA PRO A 246 -0.06 -17.88 9.31
C PRO A 246 0.41 -19.32 9.04
N PRO A 247 -0.50 -20.28 8.84
CA PRO A 247 -0.05 -21.64 8.62
C PRO A 247 0.66 -21.64 7.27
N LEU A 248 1.97 -21.90 7.27
CA LEU A 248 2.65 -22.34 6.05
C LEU A 248 1.81 -23.48 5.50
N TYR A 249 1.20 -23.29 4.33
CA TYR A 249 0.37 -24.30 3.72
C TYR A 249 1.25 -25.51 3.39
N THR A 250 1.26 -26.52 4.28
CA THR A 250 2.04 -27.76 4.10
C THR A 250 1.43 -28.69 3.07
N GLY A 251 0.32 -28.31 2.42
CA GLY A 251 -0.42 -29.14 1.49
C GLY A 251 -1.42 -30.12 2.14
N GLU A 252 -1.40 -30.26 3.47
CA GLU A 252 -2.36 -31.08 4.20
C GLU A 252 -3.52 -30.19 4.73
N LYS A 253 -4.71 -30.36 4.15
CA LYS A 253 -5.92 -29.57 4.45
C LYS A 253 -6.36 -29.59 5.93
N ASP A 254 -5.88 -30.54 6.72
CA ASP A 254 -6.34 -30.78 8.09
C ASP A 254 -5.52 -30.03 9.17
N ASP A 255 -4.45 -29.32 8.79
CA ASP A 255 -3.54 -28.62 9.73
C ASP A 255 -3.69 -27.09 9.74
N LEU A 256 -4.73 -26.54 9.10
CA LEU A 256 -5.00 -25.10 9.15
C LEU A 256 -5.55 -24.71 10.54
N ASP A 257 -4.68 -24.21 11.42
CA ASP A 257 -5.08 -23.57 12.67
C ASP A 257 -6.03 -22.39 12.34
N PRO A 258 -7.29 -22.40 12.78
CA PRO A 258 -8.23 -21.32 12.47
C PRO A 258 -7.80 -19.96 13.01
N ALA A 259 -6.98 -19.93 14.07
CA ALA A 259 -6.50 -18.71 14.70
C ALA A 259 -5.36 -18.08 13.88
N ALA A 260 -4.52 -18.92 13.28
CA ALA A 260 -3.46 -18.56 12.34
C ALA A 260 -3.96 -17.83 11.08
N ASN A 261 -5.20 -18.05 10.67
CA ASN A 261 -5.81 -17.38 9.50
C ASN A 261 -6.52 -16.07 9.85
N ALA A 262 -6.57 -15.67 11.12
CA ALA A 262 -7.32 -14.49 11.55
C ALA A 262 -6.83 -13.20 10.87
N GLU A 263 -5.51 -13.05 10.78
CA GLU A 263 -4.85 -11.90 10.17
C GLU A 263 -5.07 -11.87 8.66
N GLU A 264 -4.86 -12.99 7.97
CA GLU A 264 -5.16 -13.16 6.54
C GLU A 264 -6.62 -12.84 6.20
N TYR A 265 -7.56 -13.33 7.01
CA TYR A 265 -8.97 -13.02 6.84
C TYR A 265 -9.29 -11.54 7.07
N ALA A 266 -8.57 -10.88 7.97
CA ALA A 266 -8.70 -9.46 8.21
C ALA A 266 -8.15 -8.68 7.00
N THR A 267 -6.93 -8.98 6.57
CA THR A 267 -6.26 -8.42 5.40
C THR A 267 -7.07 -8.57 4.13
N VAL A 268 -7.62 -9.75 3.85
CA VAL A 268 -8.47 -9.97 2.67
C VAL A 268 -9.81 -9.24 2.78
N GLY A 269 -10.27 -8.91 3.99
CA GLY A 269 -11.61 -8.34 4.24
C GLY A 269 -12.71 -9.41 4.24
N LEU A 270 -12.39 -10.62 4.71
CA LEU A 270 -13.36 -11.69 5.00
C LEU A 270 -13.87 -11.63 6.44
N CYS A 271 -13.18 -10.93 7.33
CA CYS A 271 -13.67 -10.56 8.64
C CYS A 271 -13.47 -9.05 8.87
N GLY A 272 -14.42 -8.35 9.47
CA GLY A 272 -14.22 -6.92 9.74
C GLY A 272 -13.45 -6.64 11.01
N ARG A 273 -12.42 -7.46 11.26
CA ARG A 273 -11.24 -7.02 12.01
C ARG A 273 -10.23 -6.29 11.13
N GLY A 274 -10.36 -6.34 9.80
CA GLY A 274 -9.43 -5.82 8.79
C GLY A 274 -9.26 -4.31 8.71
N GLY A 275 -9.38 -3.60 9.82
CA GLY A 275 -9.15 -2.17 9.88
C GLY A 275 -9.93 -1.39 8.81
N ARG A 276 -9.29 -0.32 8.31
CA ARG A 276 -9.83 0.53 7.23
C ARG A 276 -9.52 -0.02 5.84
N TYR A 277 -8.46 -0.80 5.71
CA TYR A 277 -7.88 -1.21 4.43
C TYR A 277 -7.94 -2.73 4.29
N THR A 278 -8.48 -3.20 3.16
CA THR A 278 -8.55 -4.65 2.87
C THR A 278 -8.28 -4.91 1.40
N GLU A 279 -7.73 -6.06 1.07
CA GLU A 279 -7.49 -6.50 -0.31
C GLU A 279 -8.79 -6.48 -1.13
N ASN A 280 -9.92 -6.93 -0.55
CA ASN A 280 -11.21 -6.88 -1.25
C ASN A 280 -11.69 -5.45 -1.52
N GLY A 281 -11.50 -4.52 -0.58
CA GLY A 281 -11.83 -3.11 -0.80
C GLY A 281 -11.00 -2.52 -1.94
N TYR A 282 -9.71 -2.81 -1.97
CA TYR A 282 -8.82 -2.42 -3.06
C TYR A 282 -9.26 -3.02 -4.41
N ARG A 283 -9.54 -4.33 -4.47
CA ARG A 283 -10.02 -5.00 -5.69
C ARG A 283 -11.34 -4.42 -6.20
N GLU A 284 -12.23 -4.00 -5.31
CA GLU A 284 -13.48 -3.33 -5.68
C GLU A 284 -13.25 -1.98 -6.33
N GLU A 285 -12.39 -1.14 -5.74
CA GLU A 285 -12.04 0.16 -6.31
C GLU A 285 -11.25 0.02 -7.62
N ARG A 286 -10.28 -0.90 -7.67
CA ARG A 286 -9.50 -1.22 -8.88
C ARG A 286 -10.41 -1.66 -10.03
N ALA A 287 -11.40 -2.50 -9.75
CA ALA A 287 -12.35 -2.94 -10.77
C ALA A 287 -13.24 -1.80 -11.29
N GLN A 288 -13.58 -0.81 -10.44
CA GLN A 288 -14.29 0.40 -10.89
C GLN A 288 -13.42 1.23 -11.84
N VAL A 289 -12.13 1.40 -11.52
CA VAL A 289 -11.16 2.10 -12.38
C VAL A 289 -11.03 1.40 -13.74
N GLU A 290 -10.94 0.08 -13.76
CA GLU A 290 -10.82 -0.72 -14.98
C GLU A 290 -12.14 -0.87 -15.76
N GLY A 291 -13.27 -0.45 -15.20
CA GLY A 291 -14.60 -0.65 -15.79
C GLY A 291 -15.02 -2.13 -15.87
N VAL A 292 -14.52 -2.96 -14.96
CA VAL A 292 -14.81 -4.41 -14.90
C VAL A 292 -15.55 -4.77 -13.60
N LYS A 293 -16.06 -6.01 -13.54
CA LYS A 293 -16.66 -6.53 -12.31
C LYS A 293 -15.56 -6.94 -11.33
N ALA A 294 -15.66 -6.48 -10.08
CA ALA A 294 -14.74 -6.86 -9.02
C ALA A 294 -14.66 -8.38 -8.83
N LYS A 295 -13.43 -8.90 -8.83
CA LYS A 295 -13.11 -10.29 -8.45
C LYS A 295 -12.83 -10.33 -6.95
N ARG A 296 -13.88 -10.23 -6.14
CA ARG A 296 -13.74 -10.38 -4.68
C ARG A 296 -13.30 -11.80 -4.34
N ARG A 297 -12.39 -11.92 -3.39
CA ARG A 297 -12.13 -13.18 -2.70
C ARG A 297 -13.29 -13.46 -1.76
N THR A 298 -13.86 -14.66 -1.88
CA THR A 298 -14.87 -15.21 -0.96
C THR A 298 -14.31 -16.32 -0.06
N SER A 299 -13.00 -16.56 -0.18
CA SER A 299 -12.25 -17.63 0.42
C SER A 299 -10.78 -17.25 0.45
N TYR A 300 -10.04 -17.77 1.43
CA TYR A 300 -8.58 -17.75 1.44
C TYR A 300 -8.09 -19.20 1.34
N LEU A 301 -7.06 -19.46 0.53
CA LEU A 301 -6.51 -20.81 0.25
C LEU A 301 -7.58 -21.87 -0.12
N GLY A 302 -8.64 -21.45 -0.80
CA GLY A 302 -9.74 -22.32 -1.22
C GLY A 302 -10.73 -22.71 -0.10
N THR A 303 -10.54 -22.24 1.13
CA THR A 303 -11.49 -22.43 2.25
C THR A 303 -12.55 -21.35 2.19
N ARG A 304 -13.82 -21.73 1.98
CA ARG A 304 -14.91 -20.77 1.83
C ARG A 304 -15.32 -20.18 3.17
N ALA A 305 -15.61 -18.88 3.16
CA ALA A 305 -16.00 -18.16 4.36
C ALA A 305 -17.26 -18.70 5.06
N ASP A 306 -18.20 -19.26 4.30
CA ASP A 306 -19.43 -19.85 4.83
C ASP A 306 -19.21 -21.21 5.50
N THR A 307 -18.08 -21.87 5.23
CA THR A 307 -17.75 -23.18 5.76
C THR A 307 -16.76 -23.14 6.92
N ASP A 308 -16.01 -22.04 7.07
CA ASP A 308 -15.05 -21.89 8.16
C ASP A 308 -15.77 -21.43 9.45
N PRO A 309 -15.73 -22.21 10.55
CA PRO A 309 -16.36 -21.84 11.81
C PRO A 309 -15.79 -20.54 12.40
N TYR A 310 -14.52 -20.20 12.14
CA TYR A 310 -13.91 -18.95 12.58
C TYR A 310 -14.52 -17.74 11.90
N LEU A 311 -14.70 -17.81 10.57
CA LEU A 311 -15.30 -16.72 9.79
C LEU A 311 -16.76 -16.49 10.19
N ARG A 312 -17.51 -17.55 10.52
CA ARG A 312 -18.84 -17.40 11.14
C ARG A 312 -18.78 -16.65 12.47
N GLU A 313 -17.81 -16.96 13.32
CA GLU A 313 -17.66 -16.25 14.60
C GLU A 313 -17.31 -14.78 14.38
N CYS A 314 -16.41 -14.48 13.45
CA CYS A 314 -16.05 -13.10 13.09
C CYS A 314 -17.28 -12.27 12.68
N HIS A 315 -18.10 -12.74 11.74
CA HIS A 315 -19.31 -12.03 11.33
C HIS A 315 -20.28 -11.83 12.51
N THR A 316 -20.47 -12.83 13.37
CA THR A 316 -21.40 -12.70 14.50
C THR A 316 -20.94 -11.71 15.58
N ARG A 317 -19.63 -11.49 15.74
CA ARG A 317 -19.12 -10.48 16.69
C ARG A 317 -19.32 -9.07 16.15
N GLU A 318 -19.11 -8.86 14.86
CA GLU A 318 -19.37 -7.56 14.23
C GLU A 318 -20.84 -7.17 14.24
N GLU A 319 -21.74 -8.09 13.87
CA GLU A 319 -23.19 -7.84 13.93
C GLU A 319 -23.65 -7.45 15.35
N ARG A 320 -22.95 -7.93 16.39
CA ARG A 320 -23.21 -7.53 17.79
C ARG A 320 -22.60 -6.17 18.13
N ALA A 321 -21.43 -5.84 17.59
CA ALA A 321 -20.78 -4.55 17.83
C ALA A 321 -21.48 -3.40 17.08
N HIS A 322 -22.04 -3.69 15.90
CA HIS A 322 -22.71 -2.74 15.02
C HIS A 322 -24.05 -3.32 14.52
N PRO A 323 -25.07 -3.43 15.38
CA PRO A 323 -26.38 -3.93 14.95
C PRO A 323 -26.93 -3.03 13.84
N PRO A 324 -27.56 -3.60 12.79
CA PRO A 324 -28.15 -2.82 11.72
C PRO A 324 -29.16 -1.81 12.32
N LYS A 325 -29.03 -0.55 11.88
CA LYS A 325 -29.90 0.56 12.31
C LYS A 325 -31.34 0.36 11.82
#